data_AF-A0A7H8N173-F1
#
_entry.id   AF-A0A7H8N173-F1
#
_cell.length_a   1.000
_cell.length_b   1.000
_cell.length_c   1.000
_cell.angle_alpha   90.00
_cell.angle_beta   90.00
_cell.angle_gamma   90.00
#
_symmetry.space_group_name_H-M   'P 1'
#
loop_
_entity.id
_entity.type
_entity.pdbx_description
1 polymer ?
#
loop_
_entity_poly.entity_id
_entity_poly.type
_entity_poly.pdbx_seq_one_letter_code
_entity_poly.pdbx_strand_id
1 'polypeptide(L)'
;MLAHFTQRAQRVAAEVSARRAEVSEAVSALVPTLADHRRAMAVREQLRLDGEDWSAVRTESHTSRSAIGAPLLRGHLLEPALAATAQSAAQAVYVMREATTEAGLQEAREHAIRASDALVDAAGAALVP
;
A
#
# COMPACT_ATOMS: atom_id res chain seq x y z
N MET A 1 -21.17 18.91 36.60
CA MET A 1 -20.07 19.41 35.74
C MET A 1 -19.02 18.32 35.45
N LEU A 2 -18.49 17.60 36.46
CA LEU A 2 -17.52 16.49 36.26
C LEU A 2 -18.00 15.39 35.29
N ALA A 3 -19.25 14.93 35.42
CA ALA A 3 -19.81 13.85 34.60
C ALA A 3 -19.81 14.17 33.09
N HIS A 4 -20.03 15.43 32.71
CA HIS A 4 -19.98 15.85 31.31
C HIS A 4 -18.56 15.84 30.73
N PHE A 5 -17.56 16.20 31.54
CA PHE A 5 -16.15 16.11 31.13
C PHE A 5 -15.71 14.65 30.96
N THR A 6 -16.07 13.76 31.89
CA THR A 6 -15.78 12.33 31.79
C THR A 6 -16.45 11.71 30.56
N GLN A 7 -17.72 12.04 30.30
CA GLN A 7 -18.43 11.54 29.13
C GLN A 7 -17.84 12.05 27.81
N ARG A 8 -17.37 13.31 27.77
CA ARG A 8 -16.68 13.86 26.60
C ARG A 8 -15.33 13.18 26.38
N ALA A 9 -14.54 12.99 27.44
CA ALA A 9 -13.25 12.30 27.37
C ALA A 9 -13.41 10.85 26.86
N GLN A 10 -14.43 10.13 27.34
CA GLN A 10 -14.76 8.78 26.87
C GLN A 10 -15.12 8.74 25.38
N ARG A 11 -15.92 9.71 24.90
CA ARG A 11 -16.29 9.80 23.47
C ARG A 11 -15.07 10.05 22.60
N VAL A 12 -14.23 11.02 22.96
CA VAL A 12 -13.00 11.32 22.21
C VAL A 12 -12.07 10.11 22.19
N ALA A 13 -11.89 9.41 23.32
CA ALA A 13 -11.07 8.21 23.37
C ALA A 13 -11.61 7.08 22.47
N ALA A 14 -12.93 6.91 22.42
CA ALA A 14 -13.57 5.93 21.55
C ALA A 14 -13.39 6.29 20.06
N GLU A 15 -13.56 7.56 19.69
CA GLU A 15 -13.36 8.07 18.33
C GLU A 15 -11.90 7.87 17.86
N VAL A 16 -10.92 8.18 18.71
CA VAL A 16 -9.50 7.96 18.43
C VAL A 16 -9.20 6.47 18.24
N SER A 17 -9.74 5.61 19.09
CA SER A 17 -9.56 4.15 18.99
C SER A 17 -10.17 3.58 17.71
N ALA A 18 -11.40 4.00 17.37
CA ALA A 18 -12.08 3.58 16.15
C ALA A 18 -11.29 4.02 14.90
N ARG A 19 -10.84 5.28 14.87
CA ARG A 19 -10.00 5.80 13.79
C ARG A 19 -8.72 5.00 13.61
N ARG A 20 -8.02 4.68 14.70
CA ARG A 20 -6.81 3.86 14.68
C ARG A 20 -7.08 2.46 14.10
N ALA A 21 -8.19 1.84 14.47
CA ALA A 21 -8.58 0.54 13.93
C ALA A 21 -8.84 0.61 12.41
N GLU A 22 -9.56 1.63 11.95
CA GLU A 22 -9.84 1.82 10.52
C GLU A 22 -8.57 2.08 9.70
N VAL A 23 -7.62 2.88 10.22
CA VAL A 23 -6.33 3.12 9.58
C VAL A 23 -5.53 1.81 9.49
N SER A 24 -5.48 1.05 10.59
CA SER A 24 -4.80 -0.24 10.62
C SER A 24 -5.39 -1.24 9.61
N GLU A 25 -6.72 -1.29 9.49
CA GLU A 25 -7.41 -2.11 8.49
C GLU A 25 -7.04 -1.70 7.06
N ALA A 26 -7.05 -0.39 6.76
CA ALA A 26 -6.71 0.12 5.44
C ALA A 26 -5.25 -0.20 5.04
N VAL A 27 -4.30 -0.01 5.96
CA VAL A 27 -2.89 -0.37 5.74
C VAL A 27 -2.73 -1.90 5.58
N SER A 28 -3.41 -2.68 6.42
CA SER A 28 -3.39 -4.15 6.35
C SER A 28 -4.01 -4.70 5.07
N ALA A 29 -4.91 -3.96 4.40
CA ALA A 29 -5.42 -4.29 3.08
C ALA A 29 -4.50 -3.83 1.95
N LEU A 30 -3.85 -2.66 2.10
CA LEU A 30 -2.99 -2.08 1.07
C LEU A 30 -1.68 -2.88 0.90
N VAL A 31 -0.97 -3.17 1.99
CA VAL A 31 0.35 -3.84 1.96
C VAL A 31 0.34 -5.18 1.20
N PRO A 32 -0.56 -6.14 1.48
CA PRO A 32 -0.60 -7.39 0.73
C PRO A 32 -0.98 -7.16 -0.74
N THR A 33 -1.86 -6.21 -1.03
CA THR A 33 -2.24 -5.87 -2.40
C THR A 33 -1.07 -5.31 -3.21
N LEU A 34 -0.22 -4.49 -2.60
CA LEU A 34 1.04 -4.04 -3.20
C LEU A 34 1.99 -5.22 -3.47
N ALA A 35 2.09 -6.16 -2.53
CA ALA A 35 2.90 -7.37 -2.71
C ALA A 35 2.37 -8.27 -3.83
N ASP A 36 1.05 -8.44 -3.96
CA ASP A 36 0.40 -9.17 -5.06
C ASP A 36 0.70 -8.51 -6.40
N HIS A 37 0.52 -7.19 -6.50
CA HIS A 37 0.81 -6.47 -7.73
C HIS A 37 2.29 -6.53 -8.11
N ARG A 38 3.20 -6.40 -7.12
CA ARG A 38 4.65 -6.56 -7.32
C ARG A 38 5.00 -7.95 -7.88
N ARG A 39 4.37 -9.02 -7.39
CA ARG A 39 4.56 -10.38 -7.91
C ARG A 39 4.06 -10.50 -9.35
N ALA A 40 2.86 -10.02 -9.63
CA ALA A 40 2.29 -10.02 -10.98
C ALA A 40 3.17 -9.22 -11.97
N MET A 41 3.71 -8.08 -11.54
CA MET A 41 4.67 -7.28 -12.32
C MET A 41 5.98 -8.01 -12.55
N ALA A 42 6.57 -8.65 -11.53
CA ALA A 42 7.80 -9.39 -11.72
C ALA A 42 7.65 -10.50 -12.78
N VAL A 43 6.58 -11.29 -12.72
CA VAL A 43 6.32 -12.35 -13.70
C VAL A 43 6.09 -11.76 -15.09
N ARG A 44 5.21 -10.76 -15.20
CA ARG A 44 4.87 -10.13 -16.48
C ARG A 44 6.09 -9.50 -17.16
N GLU A 45 6.89 -8.75 -16.41
CA GLU A 45 8.04 -8.05 -16.97
C GLU A 45 9.18 -8.99 -17.29
N GLN A 46 9.37 -10.07 -16.53
CA GLN A 46 10.33 -11.11 -16.88
C GLN A 46 10.01 -11.73 -18.24
N LEU A 47 8.77 -12.20 -18.43
CA LEU A 47 8.32 -12.74 -19.73
C LEU A 47 8.51 -11.74 -20.87
N ARG A 48 8.20 -10.46 -20.64
CA ARG A 48 8.39 -9.41 -21.64
C ARG A 48 9.87 -9.21 -21.99
N LEU A 49 10.76 -9.22 -21.00
CA LEU A 49 12.21 -9.04 -21.20
C LEU A 49 12.83 -10.25 -21.91
N ASP A 50 12.32 -11.44 -21.63
CA ASP A 50 12.73 -12.69 -22.29
C ASP A 50 12.18 -12.82 -23.72
N GLY A 51 11.29 -11.91 -24.14
CA GLY A 51 10.65 -11.93 -25.46
C GLY A 51 9.53 -12.97 -25.58
N GLU A 52 9.02 -13.47 -24.45
CA GLU A 52 7.93 -14.44 -24.38
C GLU A 52 6.54 -13.78 -24.45
N ASP A 53 5.51 -14.58 -24.76
CA ASP A 53 4.13 -14.11 -24.70
C ASP A 53 3.69 -13.93 -23.24
N TRP A 54 3.32 -12.70 -22.90
CA TRP A 54 2.82 -12.31 -21.58
C TRP A 54 1.31 -12.02 -21.57
N SER A 55 0.59 -12.36 -22.65
CA SER A 55 -0.85 -12.13 -22.77
C SER A 55 -1.65 -12.80 -21.65
N ALA A 56 -1.27 -14.02 -21.26
CA ALA A 56 -1.93 -14.80 -20.21
C ALA A 56 -1.83 -14.14 -18.81
N VAL A 57 -0.70 -13.49 -18.51
CA VAL A 57 -0.47 -12.83 -17.21
C VAL A 57 -0.96 -11.37 -17.17
N ARG A 58 -1.43 -10.85 -18.32
CA ARG A 58 -1.98 -9.50 -18.42
C ARG A 58 -3.22 -9.33 -17.53
N THR A 59 -4.11 -10.33 -17.47
CA THR A 59 -5.31 -10.27 -16.63
C THR A 59 -4.95 -10.13 -15.15
N GLU A 60 -3.99 -10.93 -14.67
CA GLU A 60 -3.52 -10.88 -13.28
C GLU A 60 -2.91 -9.51 -12.94
N SER A 61 -2.13 -8.91 -13.86
CA SER A 61 -1.60 -7.57 -13.67
C SER A 61 -2.67 -6.48 -13.55
N HIS A 62 -3.77 -6.59 -14.30
CA HIS A 62 -4.88 -5.63 -14.24
C HIS A 62 -5.72 -5.80 -12.99
N THR A 63 -6.02 -7.05 -12.61
CA THR A 63 -6.78 -7.37 -11.40
C THR A 63 -6.03 -6.88 -10.16
N SER A 64 -4.75 -7.22 -10.04
CA SER A 64 -3.92 -6.79 -8.91
C SER A 64 -3.74 -5.27 -8.85
N ARG A 65 -3.59 -4.60 -10.00
CA ARG A 65 -3.55 -3.14 -10.05
C ARG A 65 -4.84 -2.51 -9.55
N SER A 66 -5.98 -3.04 -9.97
CA SER A 66 -7.30 -2.50 -9.62
C SER A 66 -7.59 -2.66 -8.12
N ALA A 67 -7.09 -3.72 -7.51
CA ALA A 67 -7.23 -3.96 -6.08
C ALA A 67 -6.54 -2.89 -5.21
N ILE A 68 -5.51 -2.19 -5.71
CA ILE A 68 -4.78 -1.16 -4.95
C ILE A 68 -5.65 0.07 -4.65
N GLY A 69 -6.54 0.44 -5.58
CA GLY A 69 -7.20 1.75 -5.55
C GLY A 69 -8.06 1.97 -4.31
N ALA A 70 -8.85 0.97 -3.91
CA ALA A 70 -9.76 1.08 -2.78
C ALA A 70 -9.02 1.26 -1.42
N PRO A 71 -8.06 0.39 -1.03
CA PRO A 71 -7.34 0.57 0.22
C PRO A 71 -6.44 1.82 0.22
N LEU A 72 -5.87 2.20 -0.94
CA LEU A 72 -5.11 3.44 -1.06
C LEU A 72 -5.99 4.67 -0.78
N LEU A 73 -7.14 4.80 -1.47
CA LEU A 73 -8.09 5.90 -1.25
C LEU A 73 -8.57 5.94 0.20
N ARG A 74 -8.93 4.79 0.76
CA ARG A 74 -9.36 4.70 2.16
C ARG A 74 -8.26 5.20 3.10
N GLY A 75 -7.01 4.74 2.92
CA GLY A 75 -5.87 5.23 3.68
C GLY A 75 -5.70 6.75 3.61
N HIS A 76 -5.80 7.35 2.42
CA HIS A 76 -5.72 8.81 2.25
C HIS A 76 -6.80 9.59 3.00
N LEU A 77 -8.03 9.08 3.02
CA LEU A 77 -9.14 9.69 3.76
C LEU A 77 -9.01 9.49 5.28
N LEU A 78 -8.40 8.37 5.67
CA LEU A 78 -8.26 7.99 7.07
C LEU A 78 -7.01 8.56 7.75
N GLU A 79 -5.91 8.72 7.06
CA GLU A 79 -4.69 9.26 7.67
C GLU A 79 -3.89 10.04 6.62
N PRO A 80 -4.22 11.33 6.41
CA PRO A 80 -3.53 12.16 5.42
C PRO A 80 -2.01 12.23 5.64
N ALA A 81 -1.51 12.03 6.87
CA ALA A 81 -0.08 11.99 7.13
C ALA A 81 0.63 10.81 6.44
N LEU A 82 -0.09 9.71 6.18
CA LEU A 82 0.45 8.53 5.47
C LEU A 82 0.33 8.64 3.94
N ALA A 83 -0.38 9.66 3.44
CA ALA A 83 -0.71 9.80 2.02
C ALA A 83 0.52 9.70 1.10
N ALA A 84 1.57 10.47 1.41
CA ALA A 84 2.78 10.51 0.59
C ALA A 84 3.50 9.16 0.56
N THR A 85 3.61 8.49 1.71
CA THR A 85 4.28 7.20 1.83
C THR A 85 3.48 6.09 1.15
N ALA A 86 2.15 6.07 1.31
CA ALA A 86 1.27 5.11 0.63
C ALA A 86 1.31 5.28 -0.90
N GLN A 87 1.28 6.52 -1.39
CA GLN A 87 1.41 6.82 -2.81
C GLN A 87 2.80 6.42 -3.34
N SER A 88 3.86 6.62 -2.56
CA SER A 88 5.21 6.22 -2.93
C SER A 88 5.34 4.70 -3.07
N ALA A 89 4.74 3.93 -2.15
CA ALA A 89 4.70 2.48 -2.23
C ALA A 89 3.92 1.97 -3.46
N ALA A 90 2.76 2.59 -3.77
CA ALA A 90 2.00 2.30 -4.98
C ALA A 90 2.77 2.66 -6.26
N GLN A 91 3.44 3.82 -6.28
CA GLN A 91 4.23 4.23 -7.43
C GLN A 91 5.42 3.29 -7.66
N ALA A 92 6.09 2.83 -6.59
CA ALA A 92 7.22 1.92 -6.67
C ALA A 92 6.87 0.58 -7.33
N VAL A 93 5.67 0.04 -7.10
CA VAL A 93 5.21 -1.16 -7.83
C VAL A 93 4.84 -0.86 -9.28
N TYR A 94 4.31 0.34 -9.57
CA TYR A 94 3.95 0.72 -10.94
C TYR A 94 5.16 0.95 -11.85
N VAL A 95 6.24 1.53 -11.34
CA VAL A 95 7.46 1.78 -12.13
C VAL A 95 8.21 0.51 -12.53
N MET A 96 7.93 -0.64 -11.91
CA MET A 96 8.50 -1.93 -12.33
C MET A 96 8.26 -2.22 -13.82
N ARG A 97 7.12 -1.77 -14.37
CA ARG A 97 6.78 -1.94 -15.79
C ARG A 97 7.73 -1.20 -16.75
N GLU A 98 8.55 -0.29 -16.23
CA GLU A 98 9.45 0.57 -16.98
C GLU A 98 10.87 -0.01 -17.07
N ALA A 99 11.13 -1.14 -16.38
CA ALA A 99 12.42 -1.81 -16.43
C ALA A 99 12.75 -2.28 -17.86
N THR A 100 13.95 -1.94 -18.34
CA THR A 100 14.41 -2.33 -19.69
C THR A 100 15.37 -3.52 -19.67
N THR A 101 15.77 -3.97 -18.48
CA THR A 101 16.70 -5.09 -18.26
C THR A 101 16.25 -5.91 -17.04
N GLU A 102 16.70 -7.16 -16.95
CA GLU A 102 16.43 -8.02 -15.79
C GLU A 102 17.00 -7.41 -14.49
N ALA A 103 18.21 -6.85 -14.55
CA ALA A 103 18.81 -6.13 -13.43
C ALA A 103 17.95 -4.93 -12.99
N GLY A 104 17.46 -4.12 -13.94
CA GLY A 104 16.57 -3.00 -13.63
C GLY A 104 15.23 -3.45 -13.05
N LEU A 105 14.71 -4.62 -13.47
CA LEU A 105 13.51 -5.20 -12.89
C LEU A 105 13.74 -5.61 -11.43
N GLN A 106 14.89 -6.21 -11.11
CA GLN A 106 15.23 -6.55 -9.73
C GLN A 106 15.42 -5.31 -8.85
N GLU A 107 16.14 -4.30 -9.35
CA GLU A 107 16.30 -3.02 -8.62
C GLU A 107 14.95 -2.37 -8.32
N ALA A 108 14.05 -2.31 -9.30
CA ALA A 108 12.70 -1.79 -9.11
C ALA A 108 11.88 -2.63 -8.11
N ARG A 109 12.01 -3.97 -8.16
CA ARG A 109 11.35 -4.88 -7.24
C ARG A 109 11.82 -4.67 -5.80
N GLU A 110 13.12 -4.51 -5.58
CA GLU A 110 13.67 -4.21 -4.26
C GLU A 110 13.25 -2.83 -3.76
N HIS A 111 13.23 -1.82 -4.64
CA HIS A 111 12.73 -0.50 -4.30
C HIS A 111 11.27 -0.56 -3.85
N ALA A 112 10.42 -1.32 -4.55
CA ALA A 112 9.03 -1.54 -4.16
C ALA A 112 8.86 -2.24 -2.81
N ILE A 113 9.74 -3.18 -2.47
CA ILE A 113 9.79 -3.81 -1.13
C ILE A 113 10.10 -2.74 -0.08
N ARG A 114 11.20 -1.99 -0.25
CA ARG A 114 11.60 -0.93 0.69
C ARG A 114 10.53 0.14 0.87
N ALA A 115 9.85 0.54 -0.21
CA ALA A 115 8.76 1.51 -0.14
C ALA A 115 7.54 0.97 0.62
N SER A 116 7.26 -0.34 0.51
CA SER A 116 6.20 -0.99 1.29
C SER A 116 6.57 -1.10 2.76
N ASP A 117 7.83 -1.41 3.08
CA ASP A 117 8.33 -1.45 4.46
C ASP A 117 8.27 -0.04 5.09
N ALA A 118 8.66 1.00 4.36
CA ALA A 118 8.55 2.39 4.80
C ALA A 118 7.11 2.81 5.10
N LEU A 119 6.12 2.29 4.36
CA LEU A 119 4.70 2.49 4.67
C LEU A 119 4.31 1.82 5.98
N VAL A 120 4.78 0.60 6.23
CA VAL A 120 4.53 -0.11 7.51
C VAL A 120 5.15 0.65 8.67
N ASP A 121 6.38 1.12 8.54
CA ASP A 121 7.08 1.90 9.58
C ASP A 121 6.35 3.23 9.85
N ALA A 122 5.94 3.94 8.80
CA ALA A 122 5.19 5.18 8.93
C ALA A 122 3.84 4.96 9.60
N ALA A 123 3.12 3.88 9.24
CA ALA A 123 1.86 3.52 9.88
C ALA A 123 2.07 3.16 11.36
N GLY A 124 3.13 2.42 11.67
CA GLY A 124 3.52 2.13 13.06
C GLY A 124 3.73 3.41 13.87
N ALA A 125 4.51 4.35 13.33
CA ALA A 125 4.76 5.64 13.97
C ALA A 125 3.50 6.50 14.14
N ALA A 126 2.61 6.50 13.14
CA ALA A 126 1.37 7.28 13.17
C ALA A 126 0.32 6.73 14.14
N LEU A 127 0.36 5.43 14.45
CA LEU A 127 -0.62 4.77 15.32
C LEU A 127 -0.16 4.61 16.77
N VAL A 128 1.09 4.98 17.09
CA VAL A 128 1.58 5.06 18.48
C VAL A 128 0.79 6.14 19.24
N PRO A 129 0.33 5.86 20.49
CA PRO A 129 -0.39 6.83 21.32
C PRO A 129 0.43 8.05 21.75
#